data_AF-A0A963PIY7-F1
#
_entry.id   AF-A0A963PIY7-F1
#
_cell.length_a   1.000
_cell.length_b   1.000
_cell.length_c   1.000
_cell.angle_alpha   90.00
_cell.angle_beta   90.00
_cell.angle_gamma   90.00
#
_symmetry.space_group_name_H-M   'P 1'
#
loop_
_entity.id
_entity.type
_entity.pdbx_description
1 polymer ?
#
loop_
_entity_poly.entity_id
_entity_poly.type
_entity_poly.pdbx_seq_one_letter_code
_entity_poly.pdbx_strand_id
1 'polypeptide(L)'
;AKWSVSQAGSLGFLFVQFLLIVVLAALMYASGETAARAVRNFGERLAGKYGVIAVTLGGQAIRGVALGVGVTAVIQSGIGGIGLALAGVPLAGPLTALMLMLCIAQLGPGLVLVPAIAWVYWTGDTLWGTVLLALGTVAMTIDNFVRPVLIRRGADLPLLLIFAGVIGGLLAFGLVGIFVGPVVLAVAYTLVGAWIADAGALAAGDAER
;
A
#
# COMPACT_ATOMS: atom_id res chain seq x y z
N ALA A 1 24.45 -16.85 29.50
CA ALA A 1 23.70 -15.78 30.20
C ALA A 1 23.61 -14.46 29.41
N LYS A 2 24.73 -13.86 28.95
CA LYS A 2 24.71 -12.56 28.23
C LYS A 2 23.92 -12.53 26.91
N TRP A 3 23.86 -13.65 26.17
CA TRP A 3 23.09 -13.76 24.92
C TRP A 3 21.56 -13.75 25.14
N SER A 4 21.08 -14.44 26.18
CA SER A 4 19.64 -14.49 26.51
C SER A 4 19.12 -13.16 27.10
N VAL A 5 19.96 -12.43 27.84
CA VAL A 5 19.61 -11.11 28.40
C VAL A 5 19.57 -10.02 27.30
N SER A 6 20.44 -10.11 26.29
CA SER A 6 20.41 -9.24 25.10
C SER A 6 19.17 -9.48 24.23
N GLN A 7 18.76 -10.74 24.04
CA GLN A 7 17.53 -11.10 23.29
C GLN A 7 16.24 -10.73 24.06
N ALA A 8 16.24 -10.82 25.39
CA ALA A 8 15.10 -10.36 26.19
C ALA A 8 14.91 -8.84 26.09
N GLY A 9 16.01 -8.07 26.01
CA GLY A 9 15.97 -6.63 25.78
C GLY A 9 15.41 -6.24 24.40
N SER A 10 15.76 -7.00 23.34
CA SER A 10 15.25 -6.74 21.98
C SER A 10 13.77 -7.07 21.83
N LEU A 11 13.30 -8.17 22.43
CA LEU A 11 11.88 -8.54 22.46
C LEU A 11 11.04 -7.54 23.25
N GLY A 12 11.54 -7.09 24.41
CA GLY A 12 10.89 -6.04 25.21
C GLY A 12 10.81 -4.70 24.45
N PHE A 13 11.88 -4.32 23.76
CA PHE A 13 11.90 -3.12 22.93
C PHE A 13 10.90 -3.20 21.77
N LEU A 14 10.84 -4.35 21.06
CA LEU A 14 9.86 -4.58 19.99
C LEU A 14 8.41 -4.52 20.51
N PHE A 15 8.15 -5.08 21.70
CA PHE A 15 6.83 -5.02 22.32
C PHE A 15 6.43 -3.59 22.68
N VAL A 16 7.33 -2.82 23.31
CA VAL A 16 7.09 -1.40 23.62
C VAL A 16 6.88 -0.60 22.34
N GLN A 17 7.67 -0.83 21.30
CA GLN A 17 7.53 -0.17 20.01
C GLN A 17 6.18 -0.50 19.36
N PHE A 18 5.78 -1.77 19.35
CA PHE A 18 4.46 -2.19 18.87
C PHE A 18 3.34 -1.48 19.64
N LEU A 19 3.42 -1.44 20.96
CA LEU A 19 2.42 -0.79 21.81
C LEU A 19 2.38 0.72 21.57
N LEU A 20 3.54 1.35 21.39
CA LEU A 20 3.65 2.76 21.03
C LEU A 20 3.02 3.06 19.67
N ILE A 21 3.27 2.23 18.65
CA ILE A 21 2.65 2.37 17.33
C ILE A 21 1.13 2.23 17.43
N VAL A 22 0.62 1.25 18.18
CA VAL A 22 -0.82 1.05 18.39
C VAL A 22 -1.45 2.27 19.08
N VAL A 23 -0.81 2.79 20.13
CA VAL A 23 -1.28 3.99 20.84
C VAL A 23 -1.26 5.21 19.92
N LEU A 24 -0.17 5.43 19.17
CA LEU A 24 -0.09 6.54 18.22
C LEU A 24 -1.17 6.42 17.13
N ALA A 25 -1.36 5.23 16.57
CA ALA A 25 -2.43 4.98 15.59
C ALA A 25 -3.82 5.26 16.19
N ALA A 26 -4.07 4.82 17.43
CA ALA A 26 -5.33 5.07 18.11
C ALA A 26 -5.56 6.56 18.39
N LEU A 27 -4.53 7.29 18.83
CA LEU A 27 -4.60 8.74 19.03
C LEU A 27 -4.82 9.50 17.72
N MET A 28 -4.10 9.13 16.66
CA MET A 28 -4.30 9.69 15.31
C MET A 28 -5.70 9.41 14.78
N TYR A 29 -6.24 8.22 15.04
CA TYR A 29 -7.61 7.87 14.67
C TYR A 29 -8.63 8.69 15.47
N ALA A 30 -8.46 8.79 16.79
CA ALA A 30 -9.36 9.53 17.68
C ALA A 30 -9.37 11.05 17.43
N SER A 31 -8.27 11.60 16.91
CA SER A 31 -8.13 13.04 16.63
C SER A 31 -8.17 13.38 15.13
N GLY A 32 -8.51 12.41 14.28
CA GLY A 32 -8.42 12.50 12.82
C GLY A 32 -9.23 13.66 12.24
N GLU A 33 -10.47 13.87 12.68
CA GLU A 33 -11.34 14.94 12.19
C GLU A 33 -10.83 16.33 12.60
N THR A 34 -10.19 16.43 13.76
CA THR A 34 -9.62 17.69 14.24
C THR A 34 -8.33 18.01 13.49
N ALA A 35 -7.47 17.01 13.26
CA ALA A 35 -6.28 17.16 12.43
C ALA A 35 -6.63 17.52 10.98
N ALA A 36 -7.63 16.85 10.37
CA ALA A 36 -8.08 17.14 9.02
C ALA A 36 -8.60 18.58 8.87
N ARG A 37 -9.37 19.07 9.86
CA ARG A 37 -9.82 20.48 9.89
C ARG A 37 -8.66 21.45 10.01
N ALA A 38 -7.67 21.16 10.87
CA ALA A 38 -6.49 22.01 11.02
C ALA A 38 -5.69 22.12 9.71
N VAL A 39 -5.45 21.00 9.03
CA VAL A 39 -4.75 20.97 7.73
C VAL A 39 -5.55 21.71 6.65
N ARG A 40 -6.89 21.56 6.61
CA ARG A 40 -7.75 22.29 5.67
C ARG A 40 -7.68 23.80 5.89
N ASN A 41 -7.79 24.24 7.14
CA ASN A 41 -7.72 25.67 7.49
C ASN A 41 -6.33 26.26 7.18
N PHE A 42 -5.28 25.47 7.37
CA PHE A 42 -3.92 25.85 6.99
C PHE A 42 -3.80 26.00 5.46
N GLY A 43 -4.31 25.03 4.70
CA GLY A 43 -4.36 25.10 3.24
C GLY A 43 -5.14 26.32 2.73
N GLU A 44 -6.28 26.62 3.35
CA GLU A 44 -7.08 27.81 3.06
C GLU A 44 -6.29 29.11 3.28
N ARG A 45 -5.50 29.20 4.35
CA ARG A 45 -4.63 30.36 4.59
C ARG A 45 -3.48 30.48 3.59
N LEU A 46 -2.97 29.36 3.08
CA LEU A 46 -1.80 29.37 2.21
C LEU A 46 -2.14 29.76 0.76
N ALA A 47 -3.26 29.23 0.23
CA ALA A 47 -3.62 29.34 -1.17
C ALA A 47 -5.13 29.53 -1.41
N GLY A 48 -5.87 29.96 -0.38
CA GLY A 48 -7.32 30.20 -0.47
C GLY A 48 -8.09 28.95 -0.90
N LYS A 49 -9.00 29.12 -1.86
CA LYS A 49 -9.80 28.02 -2.43
C LYS A 49 -8.95 26.87 -2.99
N TYR A 50 -7.80 27.17 -3.58
CA TYR A 50 -6.93 26.16 -4.20
C TYR A 50 -6.23 25.28 -3.15
N GLY A 51 -5.88 25.87 -1.99
CA GLY A 51 -5.27 25.11 -0.90
C GLY A 51 -6.23 24.12 -0.26
N VAL A 52 -7.51 24.48 -0.13
CA VAL A 52 -8.57 23.56 0.35
C VAL A 52 -8.78 22.40 -0.64
N ILE A 53 -8.81 22.69 -1.94
CA ILE A 53 -8.93 21.68 -3.00
C ILE A 53 -7.74 20.72 -2.94
N ALA A 54 -6.50 21.23 -2.88
CA ALA A 54 -5.30 20.41 -2.83
C ALA A 54 -5.27 19.48 -1.61
N VAL A 55 -5.61 19.98 -0.41
CA VAL A 55 -5.69 19.17 0.82
C VAL A 55 -6.75 18.08 0.69
N THR A 56 -7.90 18.39 0.09
CA THR A 56 -9.00 17.44 -0.07
C THR A 56 -8.65 16.35 -1.07
N LEU A 57 -8.09 16.69 -2.23
CA LEU A 57 -7.61 15.72 -3.21
C LEU A 57 -6.48 14.84 -2.64
N GLY A 58 -5.53 15.44 -1.91
CA GLY A 58 -4.46 14.70 -1.24
C GLY A 58 -5.02 13.68 -0.24
N GLY A 59 -5.99 14.07 0.58
CA GLY A 59 -6.67 13.17 1.51
C GLY A 59 -7.42 12.03 0.80
N GLN A 60 -8.12 12.33 -0.31
CA GLN A 60 -8.79 11.31 -1.12
C GLN A 60 -7.79 10.32 -1.74
N ALA A 61 -6.66 10.81 -2.24
CA ALA A 61 -5.60 9.97 -2.80
C ALA A 61 -5.00 9.04 -1.74
N ILE A 62 -4.63 9.58 -0.56
CA ILE A 62 -4.09 8.79 0.56
C ILE A 62 -5.09 7.71 0.99
N ARG A 63 -6.37 8.07 1.13
CA ARG A 63 -7.43 7.12 1.48
C ARG A 63 -7.62 6.05 0.41
N GLY A 64 -7.54 6.41 -0.87
CA GLY A 64 -7.57 5.48 -1.99
C GLY A 64 -6.44 4.46 -1.94
N VAL A 65 -5.21 4.91 -1.64
CA VAL A 65 -4.06 4.02 -1.47
C VAL A 65 -4.23 3.10 -0.26
N ALA A 66 -4.62 3.66 0.90
CA ALA A 66 -4.81 2.88 2.13
C ALA A 66 -5.89 1.80 1.98
N LEU A 67 -7.03 2.15 1.38
CA LEU A 67 -8.09 1.19 1.06
C LEU A 67 -7.63 0.16 0.03
N GLY A 68 -6.88 0.58 -0.99
CA GLY A 68 -6.31 -0.32 -1.98
C GLY A 68 -5.45 -1.40 -1.34
N VAL A 69 -4.46 -1.01 -0.52
CA VAL A 69 -3.56 -1.95 0.17
C VAL A 69 -4.34 -2.91 1.09
N GLY A 70 -5.23 -2.38 1.92
CA GLY A 70 -6.01 -3.19 2.87
C GLY A 70 -6.91 -4.20 2.16
N VAL A 71 -7.67 -3.76 1.16
CA VAL A 71 -8.59 -4.61 0.41
C VAL A 71 -7.82 -5.66 -0.41
N THR A 72 -6.73 -5.28 -1.09
CA THR A 72 -5.91 -6.26 -1.82
C THR A 72 -5.31 -7.29 -0.88
N ALA A 73 -4.81 -6.88 0.28
CA ALA A 73 -4.20 -7.79 1.24
C ALA A 73 -5.19 -8.86 1.72
N VAL A 74 -6.42 -8.47 2.05
CA VAL A 74 -7.48 -9.41 2.48
C VAL A 74 -7.84 -10.38 1.35
N ILE A 75 -8.02 -9.89 0.12
CA ILE A 75 -8.35 -10.74 -1.03
C ILE A 75 -7.21 -11.73 -1.32
N GLN A 76 -5.96 -11.25 -1.37
CA GLN A 76 -4.77 -12.06 -1.64
C GLN A 76 -4.56 -13.12 -0.56
N SER A 77 -4.62 -12.73 0.72
CA SER A 77 -4.47 -13.69 1.82
C SER A 77 -5.64 -14.65 1.92
N GLY A 78 -6.86 -14.22 1.58
CA GLY A 78 -8.04 -15.07 1.55
C GLY A 78 -7.94 -16.17 0.50
N ILE A 79 -7.66 -15.79 -0.75
CA ILE A 79 -7.49 -16.73 -1.87
C ILE A 79 -6.30 -17.66 -1.60
N GLY A 80 -5.15 -17.09 -1.21
CA GLY A 80 -3.95 -17.86 -0.90
C GLY A 80 -4.16 -18.80 0.28
N GLY A 81 -4.84 -18.34 1.33
CA GLY A 81 -5.12 -19.13 2.53
C GLY A 81 -6.07 -20.28 2.30
N ILE A 82 -7.13 -20.07 1.50
CA ILE A 82 -8.02 -21.14 1.04
C ILE A 82 -7.21 -22.14 0.21
N GLY A 83 -6.37 -21.67 -0.70
CA GLY A 83 -5.48 -22.53 -1.48
C GLY A 83 -4.57 -23.39 -0.60
N LEU A 84 -3.92 -22.80 0.40
CA LEU A 84 -3.04 -23.52 1.34
C LEU A 84 -3.81 -24.56 2.16
N ALA A 85 -5.02 -24.22 2.61
CA ALA A 85 -5.85 -25.13 3.39
C ALA A 85 -6.34 -26.32 2.55
N LEU A 86 -6.77 -26.08 1.31
CA LEU A 86 -7.21 -27.13 0.40
C LEU A 86 -6.06 -28.03 -0.05
N ALA A 87 -4.87 -27.47 -0.28
CA ALA A 87 -3.66 -28.22 -0.63
C ALA A 87 -3.03 -29.00 0.55
N GLY A 88 -3.65 -28.96 1.74
CA GLY A 88 -3.19 -29.71 2.90
C GLY A 88 -1.83 -29.24 3.45
N VAL A 89 -1.44 -27.99 3.19
CA VAL A 89 -0.15 -27.46 3.65
C VAL A 89 -0.18 -27.34 5.18
N PRO A 90 0.83 -27.89 5.90
CA PRO A 90 0.91 -27.74 7.34
C PRO A 90 0.99 -26.27 7.71
N LEU A 91 0.38 -25.89 8.84
CA LEU A 91 0.34 -24.49 9.31
C LEU A 91 -0.36 -23.52 8.33
N ALA A 92 -1.33 -23.97 7.53
CA ALA A 92 -2.09 -23.09 6.62
C ALA A 92 -2.65 -21.83 7.30
N GLY A 93 -3.17 -21.94 8.54
CA GLY A 93 -3.64 -20.79 9.32
C GLY A 93 -2.54 -19.75 9.61
N PRO A 94 -1.47 -20.11 10.33
CA PRO A 94 -0.34 -19.22 10.56
C PRO A 94 0.32 -18.66 9.28
N LEU A 95 0.45 -19.47 8.22
CA LEU A 95 0.98 -19.01 6.93
C LEU A 95 0.06 -17.99 6.26
N THR A 96 -1.26 -18.15 6.40
CA THR A 96 -2.24 -17.17 5.92
C THR A 96 -2.14 -15.85 6.69
N ALA A 97 -1.97 -15.91 8.02
CA ALA A 97 -1.77 -14.71 8.84
C ALA A 97 -0.45 -14.00 8.49
N LEU A 98 0.64 -14.77 8.27
CA LEU A 98 1.91 -14.23 7.80
C LEU A 98 1.77 -13.58 6.42
N MET A 99 1.07 -14.25 5.49
CA MET A 99 0.79 -13.71 4.16
C MET A 99 -0.01 -12.41 4.23
N LEU A 100 -1.03 -12.31 5.10
CA LEU A 100 -1.77 -11.08 5.32
C LEU A 100 -0.85 -9.95 5.78
N MET A 101 0.00 -10.20 6.77
CA MET A 101 0.98 -9.22 7.25
C MET A 101 1.95 -8.78 6.14
N LEU A 102 2.43 -9.71 5.32
CA LEU A 102 3.33 -9.42 4.20
C LEU A 102 2.64 -8.62 3.08
N CYS A 103 1.36 -8.88 2.82
CA CYS A 103 0.58 -8.11 1.85
C CYS A 103 0.32 -6.68 2.34
N ILE A 104 0.02 -6.49 3.64
CA ILE A 104 -0.09 -5.16 4.26
C ILE A 104 1.26 -4.42 4.20
N ALA A 105 2.37 -5.15 4.37
CA ALA A 105 3.73 -4.62 4.22
C ALA A 105 4.15 -4.41 2.75
N GLN A 106 3.24 -4.54 1.79
CA GLN A 106 3.49 -4.36 0.35
C GLN A 106 4.49 -5.35 -0.28
N LEU A 107 4.87 -6.42 0.43
CA LEU A 107 5.77 -7.46 -0.07
C LEU A 107 5.04 -8.51 -0.93
N GLY A 108 3.72 -8.60 -0.79
CA GLY A 108 2.84 -9.47 -1.56
C GLY A 108 2.81 -10.93 -1.09
N PRO A 109 1.94 -11.77 -1.71
CA PRO A 109 1.71 -13.13 -1.25
C PRO A 109 2.77 -14.15 -1.73
N GLY A 110 3.60 -13.76 -2.71
CA GLY A 110 4.58 -14.64 -3.35
C GLY A 110 5.62 -15.22 -2.39
N LEU A 111 6.03 -14.46 -1.37
CA LEU A 111 6.98 -14.93 -0.35
C LEU A 111 6.48 -16.15 0.44
N VAL A 112 5.15 -16.31 0.58
CA VAL A 112 4.54 -17.46 1.25
C VAL A 112 4.12 -18.53 0.26
N LEU A 113 3.52 -18.12 -0.86
CA LEU A 113 2.97 -19.06 -1.84
C LEU A 113 4.05 -19.80 -2.63
N VAL A 114 5.14 -19.16 -3.03
CA VAL A 114 6.20 -19.82 -3.83
C VAL A 114 6.82 -20.99 -3.07
N PRO A 115 7.27 -20.84 -1.80
CA PRO A 115 7.76 -21.97 -1.00
C PRO A 115 6.69 -23.03 -0.76
N ALA A 116 5.43 -22.63 -0.53
CA ALA A 116 4.35 -23.58 -0.28
C ALA A 116 4.02 -24.42 -1.52
N ILE A 117 3.97 -23.81 -2.71
CA ILE A 117 3.79 -24.51 -3.99
C ILE A 117 4.94 -25.51 -4.20
N ALA A 118 6.18 -25.08 -3.99
CA ALA A 118 7.35 -25.96 -4.11
C ALA A 118 7.27 -27.15 -3.14
N TRP A 119 6.81 -26.92 -1.91
CA TRP A 119 6.63 -27.98 -0.92
C TRP A 119 5.55 -28.99 -1.34
N VAL A 120 4.40 -28.54 -1.85
CA VAL A 120 3.32 -29.43 -2.31
C VAL A 120 3.77 -30.30 -3.51
N TYR A 121 4.54 -29.72 -4.43
CA TYR A 121 5.14 -30.51 -5.51
C TYR A 121 6.18 -31.51 -5.01
N TRP A 122 6.94 -31.15 -3.97
CA TRP A 122 7.91 -32.07 -3.36
C TRP A 122 7.22 -33.26 -2.68
N THR A 123 6.09 -33.05 -2.01
CA THR A 123 5.34 -34.13 -1.35
C THR A 123 4.61 -35.06 -2.33
N GLY A 124 4.65 -34.77 -3.63
CA GLY A 124 4.17 -35.65 -4.70
C GLY A 124 2.73 -35.38 -5.13
N ASP A 125 2.04 -34.39 -4.56
CA ASP A 125 0.65 -34.10 -4.87
C ASP A 125 0.54 -33.11 -6.04
N THR A 126 0.59 -33.65 -7.26
CA THR A 126 0.68 -32.83 -8.48
C THR A 126 -0.62 -32.05 -8.77
N LEU A 127 -1.77 -32.60 -8.36
CA LEU A 127 -3.08 -31.97 -8.56
C LEU A 127 -3.24 -30.77 -7.64
N TRP A 128 -2.98 -30.92 -6.34
CA TRP A 128 -3.06 -29.80 -5.41
C TRP A 128 -1.94 -28.78 -5.63
N GLY A 129 -0.75 -29.21 -6.07
CA GLY A 129 0.34 -28.32 -6.47
C GLY A 129 -0.04 -27.43 -7.65
N THR A 130 -0.68 -27.98 -8.69
CA THR A 130 -1.16 -27.21 -9.85
C THR A 130 -2.32 -26.28 -9.50
N VAL A 131 -3.27 -26.72 -8.67
CA VAL A 131 -4.36 -25.85 -8.18
C VAL A 131 -3.82 -24.68 -7.36
N LEU A 132 -2.89 -24.95 -6.43
CA LEU A 132 -2.27 -23.91 -5.62
C LEU A 132 -1.42 -22.95 -6.46
N LEU A 133 -0.74 -23.45 -7.49
CA LEU A 133 0.00 -22.62 -8.43
C LEU A 133 -0.92 -21.71 -9.25
N ALA A 134 -2.05 -22.22 -9.74
CA ALA A 134 -3.03 -21.42 -10.45
C ALA A 134 -3.63 -20.33 -9.55
N LEU A 135 -4.09 -20.70 -8.35
CA LEU A 135 -4.61 -19.75 -7.36
C LEU A 135 -3.56 -18.73 -6.93
N GLY A 136 -2.31 -19.17 -6.76
CA GLY A 136 -1.22 -18.30 -6.34
C GLY A 136 -0.81 -17.31 -7.42
N THR A 137 -0.86 -17.70 -8.69
CA THR A 137 -0.62 -16.79 -9.82
C THR A 137 -1.71 -15.72 -9.88
N VAL A 138 -2.98 -16.09 -9.65
CA VAL A 138 -4.09 -15.13 -9.54
C VAL A 138 -3.87 -14.19 -8.35
N ALA A 139 -3.52 -14.71 -7.17
CA ALA A 139 -3.25 -13.90 -5.98
C ALA A 139 -2.09 -12.91 -6.21
N MET A 140 -1.00 -13.34 -6.87
CA MET A 140 0.16 -12.50 -7.19
C MET A 140 -0.09 -11.46 -8.29
N THR A 141 -1.16 -11.59 -9.06
CA THR A 141 -1.49 -10.64 -10.14
C THR A 141 -2.61 -9.68 -9.78
N ILE A 142 -3.42 -9.98 -8.75
CA ILE A 142 -4.56 -9.17 -8.33
C ILE A 142 -4.18 -7.72 -8.00
N ASP A 143 -3.08 -7.48 -7.31
CA ASP A 143 -2.64 -6.14 -6.93
C ASP A 143 -2.20 -5.29 -8.13
N ASN A 144 -1.73 -5.93 -9.22
CA ASN A 144 -1.42 -5.28 -10.49
C ASN A 144 -2.65 -4.76 -11.23
N PHE A 145 -3.86 -5.26 -10.91
CA PHE A 145 -5.12 -4.77 -11.48
C PHE A 145 -5.88 -3.86 -10.51
N VAL A 146 -5.91 -4.22 -9.23
CA VAL A 146 -6.69 -3.49 -8.23
C VAL A 146 -6.10 -2.09 -7.97
N ARG A 147 -4.78 -1.93 -7.96
CA ARG A 147 -4.16 -0.59 -7.86
C ARG A 147 -4.56 0.32 -9.02
N PRO A 148 -4.35 -0.04 -10.30
CA PRO A 148 -4.74 0.83 -11.40
C PRO A 148 -6.25 1.05 -11.48
N VAL A 149 -7.12 0.10 -11.11
CA VAL A 149 -8.57 0.34 -11.08
C VAL A 149 -8.97 1.37 -10.01
N LEU A 150 -8.33 1.33 -8.84
CA LEU A 150 -8.56 2.32 -7.78
C LEU A 150 -7.91 3.69 -8.09
N ILE A 151 -6.79 3.70 -8.81
CA ILE A 151 -6.04 4.91 -9.18
C ILE A 151 -6.58 5.55 -10.47
N ARG A 152 -7.16 4.77 -11.40
CA ARG A 152 -7.77 5.25 -12.67
C ARG A 152 -8.98 6.16 -12.48
N ARG A 153 -9.47 6.33 -11.25
CA ARG A 153 -10.42 7.40 -10.93
C ARG A 153 -9.78 8.77 -10.69
N GLY A 154 -8.46 8.91 -10.78
CA GLY A 154 -7.76 10.17 -10.45
C GLY A 154 -6.62 10.62 -11.37
N ALA A 155 -5.87 9.73 -12.03
CA ALA A 155 -4.89 10.12 -13.06
C ALA A 155 -4.34 8.89 -13.81
N ASP A 156 -4.33 8.96 -15.14
CA ASP A 156 -3.55 8.05 -15.98
C ASP A 156 -2.05 8.39 -15.83
N LEU A 157 -1.36 7.64 -14.98
CA LEU A 157 0.07 7.80 -14.72
C LEU A 157 0.89 6.99 -15.73
N PRO A 158 1.77 7.61 -16.53
CA PRO A 158 2.65 6.90 -17.45
C PRO A 158 3.61 5.98 -16.68
N LEU A 159 3.83 4.76 -17.17
CA LEU A 159 4.76 3.77 -16.58
C LEU A 159 6.17 4.36 -16.33
N LEU A 160 6.63 5.25 -17.22
CA LEU A 160 7.91 5.95 -17.09
C LEU A 160 8.00 6.78 -15.79
N LEU A 161 6.89 7.35 -15.35
CA LEU A 161 6.83 8.12 -14.11
C LEU A 161 6.99 7.21 -12.90
N ILE A 162 6.43 6.00 -12.92
CA ILE A 162 6.62 5.02 -11.83
C ILE A 162 8.11 4.65 -11.71
N PHE A 163 8.78 4.37 -12.83
CA PHE A 163 10.22 4.09 -12.84
C PHE A 163 11.04 5.27 -12.33
N ALA A 164 10.72 6.50 -12.77
CA ALA A 164 11.36 7.70 -12.27
C ALA A 164 11.15 7.87 -10.74
N GLY A 165 9.96 7.55 -10.24
CA GLY A 165 9.64 7.56 -8.82
C GLY A 165 10.43 6.52 -8.04
N VAL A 166 10.53 5.27 -8.52
CA VAL A 166 11.33 4.22 -7.87
C VAL A 166 12.81 4.60 -7.80
N ILE A 167 13.38 5.03 -8.93
CA ILE A 167 14.80 5.37 -9.02
C ILE A 167 15.11 6.62 -8.20
N GLY A 168 14.32 7.68 -8.36
CA GLY A 168 14.48 8.92 -7.60
C GLY A 168 14.27 8.72 -6.10
N GLY A 169 13.29 7.90 -5.73
CA GLY A 169 13.05 7.52 -4.34
C GLY A 169 14.23 6.74 -3.75
N LEU A 170 14.72 5.73 -4.46
CA LEU A 170 15.89 4.95 -4.04
C LEU A 170 17.12 5.84 -3.79
N LEU A 171 17.35 6.83 -4.65
CA LEU A 171 18.45 7.78 -4.49
C LEU A 171 18.25 8.72 -3.29
N ALA A 172 17.02 9.16 -3.01
CA ALA A 172 16.73 10.12 -1.95
C ALA A 172 16.61 9.50 -0.54
N PHE A 173 15.96 8.35 -0.43
CA PHE A 173 15.59 7.72 0.85
C PHE A 173 16.11 6.29 0.99
N GLY A 174 16.99 5.83 0.09
CA GLY A 174 17.51 4.47 0.09
C GLY A 174 16.41 3.44 -0.16
N LEU A 175 16.51 2.27 0.49
CA LEU A 175 15.60 1.14 0.26
C LEU A 175 14.12 1.48 0.55
N VAL A 176 13.87 2.35 1.53
CA VAL A 176 12.53 2.89 1.86
C VAL A 176 11.97 3.72 0.70
N GLY A 177 12.84 4.41 -0.03
CA GLY A 177 12.50 5.26 -1.14
C GLY A 177 11.91 4.53 -2.36
N ILE A 178 12.19 3.24 -2.52
CA ILE A 178 11.56 2.40 -3.56
C ILE A 178 10.03 2.35 -3.36
N PHE A 179 9.57 2.42 -2.11
CA PHE A 179 8.15 2.40 -1.76
C PHE A 179 7.55 3.82 -1.77
N VAL A 180 8.28 4.79 -1.20
CA VAL A 180 7.79 6.17 -1.04
C VAL A 180 7.81 6.95 -2.36
N GLY A 181 8.81 6.75 -3.20
CA GLY A 181 9.06 7.51 -4.41
C GLY A 181 7.90 7.50 -5.42
N PRO A 182 7.40 6.33 -5.85
CA PRO A 182 6.26 6.26 -6.78
C PRO A 182 4.99 6.90 -6.23
N VAL A 183 4.73 6.77 -4.93
CA VAL A 183 3.55 7.34 -4.27
C VAL A 183 3.62 8.87 -4.27
N VAL A 184 4.77 9.42 -3.86
CA VAL A 184 4.99 10.87 -3.84
C VAL A 184 4.89 11.45 -5.25
N LEU A 185 5.48 10.79 -6.25
CA LEU A 185 5.47 11.26 -7.62
C LEU A 185 4.07 11.16 -8.26
N ALA A 186 3.29 10.14 -7.91
CA ALA A 186 1.90 10.02 -8.32
C ALA A 186 1.04 11.17 -7.76
N VAL A 187 1.22 11.52 -6.49
CA VAL A 187 0.53 12.67 -5.87
C VAL A 187 0.99 14.00 -6.47
N ALA A 188 2.28 14.16 -6.72
CA ALA A 188 2.78 15.38 -7.37
C ALA A 188 2.21 15.54 -8.78
N TYR A 189 2.17 14.48 -9.57
CA TYR A 189 1.62 14.49 -10.92
C TYR A 189 0.12 14.79 -10.95
N THR A 190 -0.66 14.21 -10.03
CA THR A 190 -2.11 14.50 -9.93
C THR A 190 -2.37 15.94 -9.54
N LEU A 191 -1.60 16.51 -8.61
CA LEU A 191 -1.71 17.91 -8.22
C LEU A 191 -1.33 18.87 -9.35
N VAL A 192 -0.24 18.58 -10.07
CA VAL A 192 0.19 19.37 -11.23
C VAL A 192 -0.83 19.30 -12.35
N GLY A 193 -1.37 18.11 -12.65
CA GLY A 193 -2.43 17.93 -13.64
C GLY A 193 -3.69 18.71 -13.30
N ALA A 194 -4.12 18.68 -12.03
CA ALA A 194 -5.25 19.47 -11.54
C ALA A 194 -5.01 20.98 -11.68
N TRP A 195 -3.79 21.46 -11.39
CA TRP A 195 -3.42 22.86 -11.54
C TRP A 195 -3.43 23.32 -13.02
N ILE A 196 -2.88 22.51 -13.93
CA ILE A 196 -2.85 22.81 -15.37
C ILE A 196 -4.27 22.82 -15.96
N ALA A 197 -5.12 21.84 -15.60
CA ALA A 197 -6.49 21.76 -16.11
C ALA A 197 -7.33 22.99 -15.71
N ASP A 198 -7.13 23.51 -14.50
CA ASP A 198 -7.83 24.69 -14.00
C ASP A 198 -7.28 26.00 -14.63
N ALA A 199 -5.98 26.06 -14.92
CA ALA A 199 -5.38 27.16 -15.70
C ALA A 199 -5.96 27.23 -17.13
N GLY A 200 -6.25 26.07 -17.75
CA GLY A 200 -6.93 26.00 -19.04
C GLY A 200 -8.38 26.49 -19.01
N ALA A 201 -9.12 26.20 -17.93
CA ALA A 201 -10.50 26.66 -17.76
C ALA A 201 -10.60 28.19 -17.56
N LEU A 202 -9.61 28.79 -16.87
CA LEU A 202 -9.50 30.24 -16.72
C LEU A 202 -9.13 30.93 -18.04
N ALA A 203 -8.23 30.34 -18.83
CA ALA A 203 -7.83 30.89 -20.14
C ALA A 203 -8.94 30.81 -21.20
N ALA A 204 -9.80 29.79 -21.15
CA ALA A 204 -10.94 29.66 -22.06
C ALA A 204 -12.06 30.67 -21.75
N GLY A 205 -12.31 31.00 -20.47
CA GLY A 205 -13.30 31.98 -20.06
C GLY A 205 -12.94 33.45 -20.38
N ASP A 206 -11.65 33.74 -20.57
CA ASP A 206 -11.16 35.07 -20.97
C ASP A 206 -11.13 35.24 -22.50
N ALA A 207 -11.22 34.16 -23.29
CA ALA A 207 -11.28 34.22 -24.75
C ALA A 207 -12.71 34.44 -25.30
N GLU A 208 -13.75 34.22 -24.48
CA GLU A 208 -15.16 34.48 -24.79
C GLU A 208 -15.66 35.87 -24.32
N ARG A 209 -14.78 36.73 -23.78
CA ARG A 209 -15.08 38.12 -23.41
C ARG A 209 -14.42 39.11 -24.37
#